data_AF-A0A433KKI0-F1
#
_entry.id   AF-A0A433KKI0-F1
#
_cell.length_a   1.000
_cell.length_b   1.000
_cell.length_c   1.000
_cell.angle_alpha   90.00
_cell.angle_beta   90.00
_cell.angle_gamma   90.00
#
_symmetry.space_group_name_H-M   'P 1'
#
loop_
_entity.id
_entity.type
_entity.pdbx_description
1 polymer ?
#
loop_
_entity_poly.entity_id
_entity_poly.type
_entity_poly.pdbx_seq_one_letter_code
_entity_poly.pdbx_strand_id
1 'polypeptide(L)'
;MKNSAKIPYGIRNNRLVHISQLTRAERGGRCGCVCPECRTPLEARMGDIVRHYFAHARGTRPCAGGTETGIHLAAKQLIADRKEIPIPLLQAVLEAKDSLGYKHTESKVIFPGHDRQPVDDTKLEFSLGDIRPDLIVSLGQIEILVEVAVTHFIDAEKQQRLESRGQRCIEIDLGDIPRNLTPVELEEHVFNYQRAYWIVNPKIEAEQEKLRPRLQQQIEKANKRIAQANIAREQEEQRQREQHARMEAYFKAQEQKHAELKRQREEEQRRAREKATEQAEIRRREAEVARQLEAKAERHRQQKTWEQERQQLDLHEMRHLAMELFASCQRIHARSGKVATSTRFCLPMARHNLERDIHKMDLEAIPTAVETRTEYDWMFGVPSREWKLVALLGVVYTRESIQSRYWISIQAIERYLGEFGYQPIVALQRAEQLLNTARYYHILAEDPALMALELLPRPLDAIAEFVGELDNFNMIHLLAAKLDELAFIPKPANSWR
;
A
#
# COMPACT_ATOMS: atom_id res chain seq x y z
N MET A 1 80.21 6.51 -1.64
CA MET A 1 80.48 6.59 -3.09
C MET A 1 79.17 6.92 -3.79
N LYS A 2 79.03 8.12 -4.39
CA LYS A 2 77.81 8.50 -5.11
C LYS A 2 77.69 7.61 -6.35
N ASN A 3 76.60 6.85 -6.47
CA ASN A 3 76.32 6.00 -7.63
C ASN A 3 76.42 6.83 -8.92
N SER A 4 77.39 6.54 -9.78
CA SER A 4 77.39 7.10 -11.13
C SER A 4 76.23 6.49 -11.92
N ALA A 5 75.51 7.29 -12.70
CA ALA A 5 74.49 6.78 -13.61
C ALA A 5 75.04 5.62 -14.45
N LYS A 6 74.27 4.54 -14.58
CA LYS A 6 74.63 3.38 -15.41
C LYS A 6 74.19 3.66 -16.85
N ILE A 7 75.09 4.22 -17.64
CA ILE A 7 74.79 4.74 -18.98
C ILE A 7 74.83 3.58 -20.01
N PRO A 8 73.79 3.39 -20.84
CA PRO A 8 73.74 2.32 -21.84
C PRO A 8 74.52 2.63 -23.14
N TYR A 9 74.59 3.90 -23.55
CA TYR A 9 75.22 4.34 -24.80
C TYR A 9 76.41 5.27 -24.56
N GLY A 10 77.49 5.08 -25.32
CA GLY A 10 78.63 5.98 -25.39
C GLY A 10 78.86 6.47 -26.82
N ILE A 11 79.47 7.64 -26.99
CA ILE A 11 79.86 8.16 -28.30
C ILE A 11 81.28 7.70 -28.61
N ARG A 12 81.49 7.10 -29.78
CA ARG A 12 82.80 6.70 -30.32
C ARG A 12 82.84 6.98 -31.81
N ASN A 13 83.88 7.67 -32.29
CA ASN A 13 84.03 8.07 -33.69
C ASN A 13 82.78 8.76 -34.25
N ASN A 14 82.21 9.68 -33.46
CA ASN A 14 80.99 10.41 -33.77
C ASN A 14 79.73 9.55 -33.99
N ARG A 15 79.74 8.29 -33.53
CA ARG A 15 78.58 7.38 -33.54
C ARG A 15 78.23 6.93 -32.14
N LEU A 16 76.94 6.72 -31.89
CA LEU A 16 76.42 6.11 -30.67
C LEU A 16 76.65 4.60 -30.76
N VAL A 17 77.25 4.06 -29.70
CA VAL A 17 77.56 2.64 -29.53
C VAL A 17 76.95 2.18 -28.21
N HIS A 18 76.17 1.09 -28.26
CA HIS A 18 75.64 0.47 -27.06
C HIS A 18 76.70 -0.41 -26.39
N ILE A 19 76.68 -0.49 -25.06
CA ILE A 19 77.66 -1.28 -24.31
C ILE A 19 77.71 -2.77 -24.72
N SER A 20 76.60 -3.33 -25.21
CA SER A 20 76.54 -4.73 -25.69
C SER A 20 77.24 -4.96 -27.03
N GLN A 21 77.56 -3.91 -27.78
CA GLN A 21 78.26 -4.01 -29.06
C GLN A 21 79.79 -4.07 -28.87
N LEU A 22 80.28 -3.83 -27.65
CA LEU A 22 81.69 -3.89 -27.33
C LEU A 22 82.09 -5.30 -26.87
N THR A 23 83.31 -5.69 -27.19
CA THR A 23 83.91 -6.96 -26.79
C THR A 23 84.62 -6.83 -25.42
N ARG A 24 84.95 -7.96 -24.78
CA ARG A 24 85.71 -7.97 -23.51
C ARG A 24 87.08 -7.30 -23.62
N ALA A 25 87.70 -7.31 -24.80
CA ALA A 25 88.97 -6.65 -25.05
C ALA A 25 88.87 -5.12 -24.84
N GLU A 26 87.70 -4.54 -25.14
CA GLU A 26 87.39 -3.12 -25.05
C GLU A 26 86.91 -2.66 -23.67
N ARG A 27 86.98 -3.54 -22.65
CA ARG A 27 86.60 -3.21 -21.27
C ARG A 27 87.43 -2.05 -20.69
N GLY A 28 86.80 -1.26 -19.81
CA GLY A 28 87.42 -0.12 -19.13
C GLY A 28 87.60 1.08 -20.06
N GLY A 29 88.66 1.86 -19.86
CA GLY A 29 88.96 3.03 -20.71
C GLY A 29 89.35 2.68 -22.15
N ARG A 30 89.63 1.40 -22.45
CA ARG A 30 89.93 0.93 -23.82
C ARG A 30 88.75 1.02 -24.78
N CYS A 31 87.52 1.22 -24.27
CA CYS A 31 86.35 1.42 -25.11
C CYS A 31 86.46 2.67 -26.00
N GLY A 32 87.21 3.70 -25.55
CA GLY A 32 87.35 4.96 -26.28
C GLY A 32 86.06 5.77 -26.38
N CYS A 33 85.07 5.48 -25.52
CA CYS A 33 83.78 6.15 -25.53
C CYS A 33 83.77 7.41 -24.66
N VAL A 34 82.99 8.41 -25.05
CA VAL A 34 82.69 9.60 -24.25
C VAL A 34 81.20 9.70 -23.93
N CYS A 35 80.86 10.40 -22.84
CA CYS A 35 79.49 10.57 -22.37
C CYS A 35 78.64 11.37 -23.39
N PRO A 36 77.42 10.92 -23.73
CA PRO A 36 76.54 11.65 -24.64
C PRO A 36 76.19 13.08 -24.20
N GLU A 37 76.08 13.30 -22.88
CA GLU A 37 75.70 14.60 -22.30
C GLU A 37 76.92 15.50 -22.05
N CYS A 38 77.81 15.11 -21.12
CA CYS A 38 78.91 15.97 -20.67
C CYS A 38 80.20 15.83 -21.48
N ARG A 39 80.24 14.92 -22.47
CA ARG A 39 81.39 14.65 -23.35
C ARG A 39 82.68 14.20 -22.63
N THR A 40 82.65 13.91 -21.33
CA THR A 40 83.82 13.37 -20.62
C THR A 40 84.04 11.88 -20.91
N PRO A 41 85.27 11.35 -20.78
CA PRO A 41 85.57 9.94 -21.03
C PRO A 41 84.77 8.96 -20.16
N LEU A 42 84.39 7.83 -20.77
CA LEU A 42 83.69 6.72 -20.14
C LEU A 42 84.61 5.49 -19.99
N GLU A 43 84.27 4.64 -19.03
CA GLU A 43 84.83 3.31 -18.83
C GLU A 43 83.73 2.25 -19.04
N ALA A 44 83.98 1.27 -19.91
CA ALA A 44 83.09 0.14 -20.12
C ALA A 44 83.17 -0.84 -18.93
N ARG A 45 82.09 -0.95 -18.14
CA ARG A 45 81.95 -1.88 -17.01
C ARG A 45 81.24 -3.14 -17.46
N MET A 46 82.03 -4.16 -17.79
CA MET A 46 81.56 -5.48 -18.22
C MET A 46 81.97 -6.55 -17.20
N GLY A 47 81.02 -7.00 -16.39
CA GLY A 47 81.23 -8.07 -15.42
C GLY A 47 80.22 -9.19 -15.62
N ASP A 48 80.49 -10.36 -15.05
CA ASP A 48 79.66 -11.56 -15.22
C ASP A 48 78.34 -11.53 -14.42
N ILE A 49 78.28 -10.69 -13.37
CA ILE A 49 77.18 -10.65 -12.39
C ILE A 49 76.27 -9.43 -12.61
N VAL A 50 76.86 -8.27 -12.91
CA VAL A 50 76.13 -7.02 -13.09
C VAL A 50 76.04 -6.73 -14.58
N ARG A 51 74.85 -6.33 -15.06
CA ARG A 51 74.63 -5.90 -16.46
C ARG A 51 75.75 -4.99 -16.95
N HIS A 52 76.12 -5.08 -18.22
CA HIS A 52 77.13 -4.19 -18.77
C HIS A 52 76.60 -2.74 -18.80
N TYR A 53 77.44 -1.76 -18.46
CA TYR A 53 77.12 -0.33 -18.59
C TYR A 53 78.39 0.50 -18.78
N PHE A 54 78.24 1.74 -19.22
CA PHE A 54 79.28 2.75 -19.15
C PHE A 54 79.20 3.53 -17.84
N ALA A 55 80.35 3.75 -17.23
CA ALA A 55 80.53 4.66 -16.10
C ALA A 55 81.46 5.80 -16.50
N HIS A 56 81.32 6.95 -15.86
CA HIS A 56 82.30 8.03 -15.98
C HIS A 56 83.68 7.55 -15.51
N ALA A 57 84.73 7.90 -16.27
CA ALA A 57 86.09 7.51 -15.94
C ALA A 57 86.51 8.06 -14.58
N ARG A 58 87.41 7.36 -13.88
CA ARG A 58 87.92 7.83 -12.58
C ARG A 58 88.49 9.24 -12.69
N GLY A 59 88.15 10.11 -11.73
CA GLY A 59 88.58 11.51 -11.73
C GLY A 59 87.70 12.47 -12.52
N THR A 60 86.66 11.98 -13.21
CA THR A 60 85.66 12.85 -13.89
C THR A 60 84.40 13.02 -13.03
N ARG A 61 83.74 14.17 -13.16
CA ARG A 61 82.47 14.46 -12.48
C ARG A 61 81.33 13.73 -13.20
N PRO A 62 80.58 12.82 -12.54
CA PRO A 62 79.43 12.18 -13.16
C PRO A 62 78.33 13.20 -13.47
N CYS A 63 77.76 13.11 -14.67
CA CYS A 63 76.54 13.84 -15.04
C CYS A 63 75.28 13.02 -14.75
N ALA A 64 74.12 13.69 -14.74
CA ALA A 64 72.83 13.08 -14.40
C ALA A 64 72.06 12.58 -15.63
N GLY A 65 72.12 13.29 -16.76
CA GLY A 65 71.32 13.05 -17.97
C GLY A 65 72.02 12.21 -19.06
N GLY A 66 73.15 11.57 -18.76
CA GLY A 66 73.92 10.81 -19.75
C GLY A 66 73.15 9.61 -20.31
N THR A 67 72.21 9.07 -19.55
CA THR A 67 71.36 7.95 -19.97
C THR A 67 70.28 8.42 -20.94
N GLU A 68 69.54 9.45 -20.56
CA GLU A 68 68.45 10.07 -21.31
C GLU A 68 68.97 10.65 -22.63
N THR A 69 70.07 11.40 -22.58
CA THR A 69 70.74 11.95 -23.76
C THR A 69 71.27 10.84 -24.67
N GLY A 70 71.77 9.74 -24.09
CA GLY A 70 72.22 8.57 -24.84
C GLY A 70 71.09 7.90 -25.62
N ILE A 71 69.93 7.69 -24.98
CA ILE A 71 68.73 7.12 -25.63
C ILE A 71 68.20 8.06 -26.72
N HIS A 72 68.13 9.37 -26.42
CA HIS A 72 67.72 10.41 -27.37
C HIS A 72 68.53 10.36 -28.66
N LEU A 73 69.86 10.44 -28.53
CA LEU A 73 70.76 10.43 -29.69
C LEU A 73 70.79 9.07 -30.40
N ALA A 74 70.65 7.96 -29.67
CA ALA A 74 70.59 6.62 -30.27
C ALA A 74 69.33 6.47 -31.14
N ALA A 75 68.17 6.96 -30.70
CA ALA A 75 66.94 6.96 -31.49
C ALA A 75 67.08 7.77 -32.79
N LYS A 76 67.68 8.98 -32.72
CA LYS A 76 67.96 9.78 -33.92
C LYS A 76 68.87 9.03 -34.89
N GLN A 77 69.95 8.45 -34.37
CA GLN A 77 70.88 7.72 -35.21
C GLN A 77 70.22 6.49 -35.86
N LEU A 78 69.34 5.77 -35.14
CA LEU A 78 68.59 4.64 -35.69
C LEU A 78 67.72 5.05 -36.88
N ILE A 79 66.96 6.14 -36.75
CA ILE A 79 66.13 6.66 -37.85
C ILE A 79 66.98 7.03 -39.07
N ALA A 80 68.09 7.75 -38.85
CA ALA A 80 68.99 8.16 -39.93
C ALA A 80 69.70 6.97 -40.60
N ASP A 81 70.16 5.99 -39.81
CA ASP A 81 70.86 4.80 -40.33
C ASP A 81 69.91 3.88 -41.11
N ARG A 82 68.68 3.68 -40.61
CA ARG A 82 67.68 2.80 -41.24
C ARG A 82 67.00 3.45 -42.44
N LYS A 83 66.96 4.79 -42.51
CA LYS A 83 66.15 5.55 -43.47
C LYS A 83 64.68 5.10 -43.43
N GLU A 84 64.18 4.93 -42.22
CA GLU A 84 62.80 4.58 -41.92
C GLU A 84 62.30 5.52 -40.83
N ILE A 85 60.99 5.78 -40.76
CA ILE A 85 60.36 6.43 -39.61
C ILE A 85 59.04 5.77 -39.22
N PRO A 86 58.63 5.86 -37.93
CA PRO A 86 57.24 5.62 -37.57
C PRO A 86 56.37 6.76 -38.12
N ILE A 87 55.30 6.39 -38.84
CA ILE A 87 54.25 7.33 -39.23
C ILE A 87 53.03 7.04 -38.36
N PRO A 88 52.62 7.94 -37.47
CA PRO A 88 51.44 7.70 -36.64
C PRO A 88 50.15 7.80 -37.44
N LEU A 89 49.06 7.26 -36.86
CA LEU A 89 47.71 7.39 -37.39
C LEU A 89 47.41 8.86 -37.67
N LEU A 90 47.11 9.17 -38.93
CA LEU A 90 46.67 10.50 -39.36
C LEU A 90 45.17 10.45 -39.57
N GLN A 91 44.40 11.03 -38.64
CA GLN A 91 42.94 11.06 -38.71
C GLN A 91 42.45 12.49 -38.48
N ALA A 92 41.52 12.93 -39.32
CA ALA A 92 40.73 14.13 -39.05
C ALA A 92 39.48 13.73 -38.27
N VAL A 93 39.24 14.38 -37.13
CA VAL A 93 38.05 14.17 -36.29
C VAL A 93 37.42 15.53 -36.01
N LEU A 94 36.10 15.63 -36.16
CA LEU A 94 35.29 16.76 -35.75
C LEU A 94 34.14 16.29 -34.87
N GLU A 95 33.86 17.05 -33.83
CA GLU A 95 32.84 16.73 -32.84
C GLU A 95 32.05 17.97 -32.47
N ALA A 96 30.73 17.84 -32.41
CA ALA A 96 29.85 18.91 -31.95
C ALA A 96 28.58 18.31 -31.32
N LYS A 97 27.89 19.09 -30.50
CA LYS A 97 26.68 18.65 -29.80
C LYS A 97 25.43 19.18 -30.49
N ASP A 98 24.35 18.41 -30.44
CA ASP A 98 23.02 18.87 -30.80
C ASP A 98 22.34 19.63 -29.66
N SER A 99 21.08 20.06 -29.87
CA SER A 99 20.32 20.85 -28.90
C SER A 99 19.98 20.12 -27.61
N LEU A 100 20.12 18.78 -27.56
CA LEU A 100 19.95 17.97 -26.35
C LEU A 100 21.30 17.61 -25.71
N GLY A 101 22.41 18.09 -26.27
CA GLY A 101 23.75 17.81 -25.77
C GLY A 101 24.33 16.48 -26.24
N TYR A 102 23.65 15.75 -27.15
CA TYR A 102 24.17 14.51 -27.71
C TYR A 102 25.30 14.81 -28.70
N LYS A 103 26.39 14.06 -28.57
CA LYS A 103 27.62 14.27 -29.33
C LYS A 103 27.53 13.59 -30.70
N HIS A 104 27.76 14.36 -31.75
CA HIS A 104 27.91 13.87 -33.12
C HIS A 104 29.38 13.97 -33.51
N THR A 105 29.90 12.92 -34.14
CA THR A 105 31.30 12.81 -34.53
C THR A 105 31.38 12.44 -36.01
N GLU A 106 32.14 13.23 -36.77
CA GLU A 106 32.57 12.89 -38.12
C GLU A 106 34.08 12.68 -38.11
N SER A 107 34.54 11.63 -38.77
CA SER A 107 35.97 11.36 -38.85
C SER A 107 36.36 10.74 -40.17
N LYS A 108 37.64 10.92 -40.53
CA LYS A 108 38.24 10.31 -41.70
C LYS A 108 39.68 9.93 -41.40
N VAL A 109 39.99 8.65 -41.56
CA VAL A 109 41.36 8.16 -41.55
C VAL A 109 42.02 8.58 -42.87
N ILE A 110 43.06 9.39 -42.76
CA ILE A 110 43.86 9.90 -43.88
C ILE A 110 45.03 8.94 -44.15
N PHE A 111 45.65 8.43 -43.08
CA PHE A 111 46.70 7.42 -43.13
C PHE A 111 46.59 6.52 -41.89
N PRO A 112 46.56 5.18 -42.03
CA PRO A 112 46.27 4.25 -40.92
C PRO A 112 47.39 4.14 -39.86
N GLY A 113 48.59 4.66 -40.16
CA GLY A 113 49.79 4.48 -39.36
C GLY A 113 50.67 3.36 -39.93
N HIS A 114 51.98 3.44 -39.70
CA HIS A 114 52.96 2.46 -40.18
C HIS A 114 54.23 2.52 -39.33
N ASP A 115 54.68 1.38 -38.83
CA ASP A 115 55.84 1.30 -37.92
C ASP A 115 57.16 1.70 -38.60
N ARG A 116 57.38 1.21 -39.82
CA ARG A 116 58.64 1.37 -40.56
C ARG A 116 58.41 1.91 -41.95
N GLN A 117 58.06 3.18 -42.07
CA GLN A 117 57.89 3.81 -43.37
C GLN A 117 59.26 4.18 -43.95
N PRO A 118 59.67 3.62 -45.11
CA PRO A 118 60.91 4.05 -45.76
C PRO A 118 60.85 5.52 -46.18
N VAL A 119 61.99 6.20 -46.07
CA VAL A 119 62.17 7.60 -46.46
C VAL A 119 63.32 7.74 -47.47
N ASP A 120 63.26 8.78 -48.30
CA ASP A 120 64.24 9.01 -49.36
C ASP A 120 65.55 9.55 -48.79
N ASP A 121 65.45 10.49 -47.86
CA ASP A 121 66.59 11.16 -47.22
C ASP A 121 66.32 11.52 -45.76
N THR A 122 67.40 11.65 -44.99
CA THR A 122 67.39 12.02 -43.58
C THR A 122 68.49 13.05 -43.29
N LYS A 123 68.12 14.21 -42.75
CA LYS A 123 69.03 15.28 -42.36
C LYS A 123 69.07 15.41 -40.84
N LEU A 124 70.25 15.21 -40.26
CA LEU A 124 70.52 15.41 -38.83
C LEU A 124 71.00 16.85 -38.58
N GLU A 125 70.65 17.41 -37.42
CA GLU A 125 71.18 18.68 -36.92
C GLU A 125 71.02 19.88 -37.87
N PHE A 126 69.92 19.92 -38.63
CA PHE A 126 69.58 21.04 -39.51
C PHE A 126 68.80 22.12 -38.78
N SER A 127 69.00 23.39 -39.13
CA SER A 127 68.26 24.54 -38.57
C SER A 127 67.37 25.17 -39.64
N LEU A 128 66.08 25.27 -39.35
CA LEU A 128 65.08 25.96 -40.16
C LEU A 128 64.79 27.33 -39.51
N GLY A 129 65.83 28.18 -39.47
CA GLY A 129 65.80 29.44 -38.73
C GLY A 129 65.79 29.22 -37.22
N ASP A 130 64.73 29.65 -36.55
CA ASP A 130 64.52 29.53 -35.11
C ASP A 130 63.94 28.17 -34.66
N ILE A 131 63.58 27.30 -35.61
CA ILE A 131 63.14 25.93 -35.33
C ILE A 131 64.29 24.98 -35.65
N ARG A 132 64.77 24.27 -34.63
CA ARG A 132 65.78 23.23 -34.78
C ARG A 132 65.14 21.87 -34.45
N PRO A 133 64.76 21.10 -35.48
CA PRO A 133 64.28 19.74 -35.29
C PRO A 133 65.44 18.79 -34.93
N ASP A 134 65.08 17.66 -34.34
CA ASP A 134 66.05 16.59 -34.12
C ASP A 134 66.50 15.95 -35.43
N LEU A 135 65.54 15.67 -36.32
CA LEU A 135 65.77 15.22 -37.68
C LEU A 135 64.76 15.85 -38.65
N ILE A 136 65.15 15.91 -39.93
CA ILE A 136 64.21 16.13 -41.04
C ILE A 136 64.26 14.91 -41.92
N VAL A 137 63.10 14.35 -42.25
CA VAL A 137 62.99 13.25 -43.21
C VAL A 137 62.20 13.67 -44.43
N SER A 138 62.60 13.17 -45.59
CA SER A 138 61.96 13.45 -46.87
C SER A 138 61.27 12.20 -47.40
N LEU A 139 59.96 12.28 -47.64
CA LEU A 139 59.15 11.24 -48.28
C LEU A 139 58.50 11.83 -49.54
N GLY A 140 59.08 11.51 -50.69
CA GLY A 140 58.78 12.16 -51.96
C GLY A 140 59.02 13.66 -51.87
N GLN A 141 57.97 14.45 -52.09
CA GLN A 141 58.01 15.91 -52.00
C GLN A 141 57.65 16.45 -50.60
N ILE A 142 57.45 15.56 -49.63
CA ILE A 142 57.00 15.94 -48.28
C ILE A 142 58.18 15.89 -47.33
N GLU A 143 58.49 17.03 -46.70
CA GLU A 143 59.38 17.07 -45.54
C GLU A 143 58.58 16.92 -44.25
N ILE A 144 59.09 16.09 -43.33
CA ILE A 144 58.55 15.87 -42.00
C ILE A 144 59.67 16.13 -40.99
N LEU A 145 59.40 17.03 -40.05
CA LEU A 145 60.22 17.28 -38.89
C LEU A 145 59.96 16.18 -37.87
N VAL A 146 61.02 15.64 -37.27
CA VAL A 146 60.94 14.61 -36.25
C VAL A 146 61.57 15.14 -34.97
N GLU A 147 60.87 14.97 -33.85
CA GLU A 147 61.33 15.25 -32.50
C GLU A 147 61.30 13.95 -31.70
N VAL A 148 62.34 13.69 -30.92
CA VAL A 148 62.41 12.54 -30.03
C VAL A 148 62.27 13.04 -28.59
N ALA A 149 61.18 12.70 -27.93
CA ALA A 149 60.91 13.11 -26.57
C ALA A 149 61.36 12.01 -25.59
N VAL A 150 62.36 12.32 -24.76
CA VAL A 150 62.85 11.40 -23.71
C VAL A 150 62.59 11.93 -22.30
N THR A 151 62.72 13.25 -22.14
CA THR A 151 62.43 14.00 -20.91
C THR A 151 61.76 15.34 -21.19
N HIS A 152 61.86 15.85 -22.41
CA HIS A 152 61.29 17.11 -22.84
C HIS A 152 60.45 16.84 -24.09
N PHE A 153 59.18 17.24 -24.01
CA PHE A 153 58.24 17.23 -25.11
C PHE A 153 58.24 18.63 -25.77
N ILE A 154 57.70 18.71 -26.98
CA ILE A 154 57.44 19.97 -27.66
C ILE A 154 56.51 20.82 -26.79
N ASP A 155 56.96 22.03 -26.47
CA ASP A 155 56.17 23.01 -25.74
C ASP A 155 55.19 23.76 -26.66
N ALA A 156 54.27 24.50 -26.03
CA ALA A 156 53.25 25.27 -26.73
C ALA A 156 53.84 26.34 -27.67
N GLU A 157 54.98 26.95 -27.31
CA GLU A 157 55.62 27.99 -28.12
C GLU A 157 56.19 27.41 -29.42
N LYS A 158 56.88 26.26 -29.34
CA LYS A 158 57.39 25.54 -30.50
C LYS A 158 56.26 24.98 -31.35
N GLN A 159 55.21 24.43 -30.75
CA GLN A 159 54.01 23.98 -31.47
C GLN A 159 53.38 25.13 -32.27
N GLN A 160 53.14 26.28 -31.65
CA GLN A 160 52.54 27.44 -32.33
C GLN A 160 53.40 27.91 -33.53
N ARG A 161 54.72 27.88 -33.39
CA ARG A 161 55.64 28.21 -34.49
C ARG A 161 55.55 27.20 -35.63
N LEU A 162 55.49 25.91 -35.33
CA LEU A 162 55.29 24.84 -36.32
C LEU A 162 53.95 25.01 -37.06
N GLU A 163 52.87 25.30 -36.33
CA GLU A 163 51.52 25.56 -36.87
C GLU A 163 51.52 26.76 -37.82
N SER A 164 52.09 27.90 -37.39
CA SER A 164 52.14 29.13 -38.18
C SER A 164 52.85 28.98 -39.54
N ARG A 165 53.73 27.98 -39.66
CA ARG A 165 54.49 27.67 -40.87
C ARG A 165 53.93 26.48 -41.65
N GLY A 166 52.89 25.82 -41.13
CA GLY A 166 52.32 24.60 -41.72
C GLY A 166 53.35 23.47 -41.83
N GLN A 167 54.35 23.44 -40.96
CA GLN A 167 55.42 22.43 -41.02
C GLN A 167 54.96 21.14 -40.37
N ARG A 168 55.09 20.02 -41.09
CA ARG A 168 54.70 18.71 -40.56
C ARG A 168 55.69 18.29 -39.49
N CYS A 169 55.19 17.95 -38.31
CA CYS A 169 56.03 17.53 -37.19
C CYS A 169 55.46 16.28 -36.54
N ILE A 170 56.32 15.27 -36.39
CA ILE A 170 56.07 14.06 -35.60
C ILE A 170 56.92 14.16 -34.34
N GLU A 171 56.31 13.89 -33.18
CA GLU A 171 57.02 13.65 -31.93
C GLU A 171 56.97 12.16 -31.60
N ILE A 172 58.11 11.57 -31.27
CA ILE A 172 58.25 10.18 -30.85
C ILE A 172 58.48 10.16 -29.33
N ASP A 173 57.54 9.59 -28.59
CA ASP A 173 57.58 9.48 -27.13
C ASP A 173 58.36 8.23 -26.69
N LEU A 174 59.50 8.49 -26.05
CA LEU A 174 60.38 7.53 -25.40
C LEU A 174 60.55 7.86 -23.90
N GLY A 175 59.62 8.61 -23.30
CA GLY A 175 59.72 9.10 -21.94
C GLY A 175 59.60 8.00 -20.87
N ASP A 176 58.71 7.04 -21.12
CA ASP A 176 58.35 5.94 -20.22
C ASP A 176 59.16 4.65 -20.44
N ILE A 177 60.04 4.61 -21.44
CA ILE A 177 60.76 3.37 -21.79
C ILE A 177 61.84 3.02 -20.74
N PRO A 178 62.14 1.73 -20.52
CA PRO A 178 63.22 1.33 -19.63
C PRO A 178 64.57 1.93 -20.05
N ARG A 179 65.39 2.32 -19.07
CA ARG A 179 66.67 3.03 -19.35
C ARG A 179 67.85 2.10 -19.63
N ASN A 180 67.58 0.81 -19.72
CA ASN A 180 68.58 -0.26 -19.87
C ASN A 180 68.26 -1.22 -21.01
N LEU A 181 67.61 -0.69 -22.04
CA LEU A 181 67.23 -1.42 -23.23
C LEU A 181 68.47 -1.77 -24.05
N THR A 182 68.42 -2.94 -24.68
CA THR A 182 69.29 -3.32 -25.78
C THR A 182 68.97 -2.48 -27.03
N PRO A 183 69.87 -2.47 -28.04
CA PRO A 183 69.60 -1.77 -29.29
C PRO A 183 68.36 -2.27 -30.03
N VAL A 184 68.08 -3.57 -29.95
CA VAL A 184 66.90 -4.18 -30.59
C VAL A 184 65.61 -3.73 -29.91
N GLU A 185 65.58 -3.75 -28.56
CA GLU A 185 64.41 -3.28 -27.82
C GLU A 185 64.19 -1.76 -28.02
N LEU A 186 65.26 -0.96 -28.06
CA LEU A 186 65.13 0.47 -28.39
C LEU A 186 64.57 0.65 -29.82
N GLU A 187 65.03 -0.14 -30.78
CA GLU A 187 64.55 -0.08 -32.16
C GLU A 187 63.04 -0.39 -32.25
N GLU A 188 62.55 -1.38 -31.51
CA GLU A 188 61.11 -1.69 -31.41
C GLU A 188 60.30 -0.51 -30.86
N HIS A 189 60.82 0.23 -29.87
CA HIS A 189 60.14 1.41 -29.33
C HIS A 189 60.17 2.59 -30.30
N VAL A 190 61.30 2.83 -30.97
CA VAL A 190 61.47 3.96 -31.90
C VAL A 190 60.58 3.81 -33.12
N PHE A 191 60.45 2.60 -33.67
CA PHE A 191 59.62 2.34 -34.85
C PHE A 191 58.19 1.93 -34.52
N ASN A 192 57.74 2.03 -33.27
CA ASN A 192 56.34 1.80 -32.94
C ASN A 192 55.51 3.06 -33.27
N TYR A 193 54.65 2.99 -34.28
CA TYR A 193 53.83 4.14 -34.69
C TYR A 193 52.87 4.62 -33.60
N GLN A 194 52.54 3.78 -32.61
CA GLN A 194 51.68 4.15 -31.48
C GLN A 194 52.40 5.03 -30.46
N ARG A 195 53.73 5.12 -30.54
CA ARG A 195 54.56 6.05 -29.75
C ARG A 195 54.84 7.35 -30.48
N ALA A 196 54.40 7.47 -31.73
CA ALA A 196 54.55 8.69 -32.51
C ALA A 196 53.24 9.48 -32.51
N TYR A 197 53.34 10.81 -32.57
CA TYR A 197 52.18 11.69 -32.60
C TYR A 197 52.38 12.80 -33.64
N TRP A 198 51.31 13.09 -34.40
CA TRP A 198 51.29 14.27 -35.24
C TRP A 198 51.05 15.50 -34.37
N ILE A 199 52.07 16.35 -34.27
CA ILE A 199 52.00 17.63 -33.55
C ILE A 199 51.38 18.68 -34.46
N VAL A 200 51.85 18.72 -35.70
CA VAL A 200 51.29 19.54 -36.77
C VAL A 200 51.21 18.73 -38.04
N ASN A 201 50.05 18.73 -38.69
CA ASN A 201 49.91 18.24 -40.04
C ASN A 201 48.79 19.01 -40.77
N PRO A 202 49.12 19.85 -41.78
CA PRO A 202 48.12 20.66 -42.48
C PRO A 202 46.99 19.85 -43.16
N LYS A 203 47.21 18.55 -43.39
CA LYS A 203 46.15 17.69 -43.95
C LYS A 203 45.01 17.45 -42.95
N ILE A 204 45.24 17.54 -41.64
CA ILE A 204 44.20 17.34 -40.63
C ILE A 204 43.16 18.45 -40.75
N GLU A 205 43.59 19.71 -40.69
CA GLU A 205 42.70 20.87 -40.80
C GLU A 205 41.96 20.89 -42.15
N ALA A 206 42.68 20.63 -43.25
CA ALA A 206 42.08 20.59 -44.58
C ALA A 206 41.01 19.49 -44.73
N GLU A 207 41.16 18.34 -44.08
CA GLU A 207 40.14 17.29 -44.08
C GLU A 207 39.02 17.57 -43.08
N GLN A 208 39.30 18.19 -41.93
CA GLN A 208 38.28 18.68 -41.00
C GLN A 208 37.34 19.68 -41.70
N GLU A 209 37.86 20.61 -42.50
CA GLU A 209 37.03 21.55 -43.28
C GLU A 209 36.05 20.82 -44.21
N LYS A 210 36.47 19.70 -44.81
CA LYS A 210 35.60 18.87 -45.67
C LYS A 210 34.55 18.08 -44.88
N LEU A 211 34.85 17.73 -43.63
CA LEU A 211 33.92 17.02 -42.74
C LEU A 211 32.87 17.95 -42.13
N ARG A 212 33.19 19.23 -41.95
CA ARG A 212 32.34 20.20 -41.25
C ARG A 212 30.92 20.31 -41.82
N PRO A 213 30.69 20.41 -43.15
CA PRO A 213 29.33 20.47 -43.69
C PRO A 213 28.51 19.22 -43.37
N ARG A 214 29.13 18.03 -43.37
CA ARG A 214 28.44 16.78 -43.05
C ARG A 214 28.02 16.73 -41.59
N LEU A 215 28.92 17.12 -40.68
CA LEU A 215 28.63 17.19 -39.25
C LEU A 215 27.51 18.20 -38.97
N GLN A 216 27.57 19.39 -39.58
CA GLN A 216 26.52 20.41 -39.46
C GLN A 216 25.17 19.89 -39.98
N GLN A 217 25.15 19.21 -41.13
CA GLN A 217 23.93 18.64 -41.69
C GLN A 217 23.33 17.56 -40.78
N GLN A 218 24.15 16.71 -40.16
CA GLN A 218 23.69 15.71 -39.19
C GLN A 218 23.05 16.35 -37.96
N ILE A 219 23.72 17.35 -37.39
CA ILE A 219 23.22 18.10 -36.23
C ILE A 219 21.93 18.82 -36.57
N GLU A 220 21.85 19.48 -37.72
CA GLU A 220 20.64 20.19 -38.13
C GLU A 220 19.47 19.21 -38.35
N LYS A 221 19.74 18.03 -38.94
CA LYS A 221 18.73 16.97 -39.09
C LYS A 221 18.25 16.44 -37.73
N ALA A 222 19.17 16.25 -36.78
CA ALA A 222 18.84 15.84 -35.41
C ALA A 222 17.99 16.92 -34.72
N ASN A 223 18.41 18.18 -34.75
CA ASN A 223 17.69 19.31 -34.18
C ASN A 223 16.29 19.47 -34.78
N LYS A 224 16.14 19.30 -36.11
CA LYS A 224 14.81 19.33 -36.77
C LYS A 224 13.89 18.23 -36.26
N ARG A 225 14.41 17.00 -36.06
CA ARG A 225 13.64 15.89 -35.48
C ARG A 225 13.23 16.17 -34.03
N ILE A 226 14.14 16.74 -33.24
CA ILE A 226 13.88 17.12 -31.85
C ILE A 226 12.77 18.18 -31.80
N ALA A 227 12.86 19.23 -32.63
CA ALA A 227 11.84 20.27 -32.71
C ALA A 227 10.47 19.71 -33.13
N GLN A 228 10.44 18.83 -34.14
CA GLN A 228 9.21 18.17 -34.58
C GLN A 228 8.58 17.30 -33.48
N ALA A 229 9.41 16.53 -32.77
CA ALA A 229 8.94 15.68 -31.66
C ALA A 229 8.37 16.52 -30.51
N ASN A 230 8.99 17.67 -30.18
CA ASN A 230 8.49 18.57 -29.16
C ASN A 230 7.14 19.18 -29.56
N ILE A 231 7.01 19.68 -30.79
CA ILE A 231 5.73 20.21 -31.30
C ILE A 231 4.65 19.11 -31.28
N ALA A 232 4.97 17.90 -31.72
CA ALA A 232 4.01 16.79 -31.72
C ALA A 232 3.57 16.41 -30.30
N ARG A 233 4.49 16.43 -29.34
CA ARG A 233 4.18 16.19 -27.92
C ARG A 233 3.28 17.28 -27.35
N GLU A 234 3.57 18.55 -27.62
CA GLU A 234 2.73 19.67 -27.18
C GLU A 234 1.32 19.59 -27.78
N GLN A 235 1.20 19.25 -29.07
CA GLN A 235 -0.10 19.06 -29.72
C GLN A 235 -0.89 17.88 -29.11
N GLU A 236 -0.22 16.78 -28.78
CA GLU A 236 -0.86 15.63 -28.14
C GLU A 236 -1.34 15.96 -26.72
N GLU A 237 -0.51 16.62 -25.92
CA GLU A 237 -0.89 17.10 -24.59
C GLU A 237 -2.10 18.05 -24.66
N GLN A 238 -2.14 18.94 -25.65
CA GLN A 238 -3.27 19.82 -25.89
C GLN A 238 -4.54 19.04 -26.25
N ARG A 239 -4.46 18.07 -27.17
CA ARG A 239 -5.59 17.19 -27.53
C ARG A 239 -6.14 16.44 -26.31
N GLN A 240 -5.26 15.90 -25.48
CA GLN A 240 -5.66 15.18 -24.26
C GLN A 240 -6.35 16.10 -23.26
N ARG A 241 -5.85 17.33 -23.07
CA ARG A 241 -6.50 18.34 -22.22
C ARG A 241 -7.88 18.72 -22.74
N GLU A 242 -8.02 18.95 -24.04
CA GLU A 242 -9.31 19.25 -24.67
C GLU A 242 -10.30 18.09 -24.55
N GLN A 243 -9.83 16.85 -24.76
CA GLN A 243 -10.64 15.65 -24.58
C GLN A 243 -11.09 15.49 -23.12
N HIS A 244 -10.20 15.67 -22.16
CA HIS A 244 -10.53 15.61 -20.74
C HIS A 244 -11.56 16.68 -20.35
N ALA A 245 -11.35 17.93 -20.78
CA ALA A 245 -12.29 19.03 -20.55
C ALA A 245 -13.67 18.75 -21.17
N ARG A 246 -13.71 18.18 -22.38
CA ARG A 246 -14.96 17.78 -23.05
C ARG A 246 -15.69 16.67 -22.28
N MET A 247 -14.97 15.66 -21.79
CA MET A 247 -15.54 14.59 -20.99
C MET A 247 -16.08 15.10 -19.66
N GLU A 248 -15.34 15.97 -18.98
CA GLU A 248 -15.78 16.59 -17.72
C GLU A 248 -17.05 17.43 -17.92
N ALA A 249 -17.09 18.24 -18.99
CA ALA A 249 -18.29 19.00 -19.36
C ALA A 249 -19.49 18.10 -19.66
N TYR A 250 -19.27 16.96 -20.35
CA TYR A 250 -20.31 15.97 -20.61
C TYR A 250 -20.86 15.37 -19.31
N PHE A 251 -20.02 14.93 -18.38
CA PHE A 251 -20.46 14.36 -17.11
C PHE A 251 -21.21 15.39 -16.26
N LYS A 252 -20.72 16.63 -16.17
CA LYS A 252 -21.41 17.73 -15.49
C LYS A 252 -22.80 17.98 -16.09
N ALA A 253 -22.94 17.97 -17.41
CA ALA A 253 -24.23 18.14 -18.07
C ALA A 253 -25.19 16.96 -17.78
N GLN A 254 -24.67 15.72 -17.73
CA GLN A 254 -25.46 14.55 -17.35
C GLN A 254 -25.93 14.63 -15.89
N GLU A 255 -25.05 15.00 -14.96
CA GLU A 255 -25.40 15.20 -13.55
C GLU A 255 -26.49 16.26 -13.39
N GLN A 256 -26.36 17.40 -14.08
CA GLN A 256 -27.37 18.46 -14.09
C GLN A 256 -28.71 17.95 -14.60
N LYS A 257 -28.72 17.21 -15.72
CA LYS A 257 -29.93 16.62 -16.29
C LYS A 257 -30.58 15.60 -15.35
N HIS A 258 -29.78 14.75 -14.70
CA HIS A 258 -30.28 13.80 -13.70
C HIS A 258 -30.84 14.49 -12.46
N ALA A 259 -30.17 15.53 -11.97
CA ALA A 259 -30.65 16.34 -10.85
C ALA A 259 -31.97 17.04 -11.18
N GLU A 260 -32.10 17.58 -12.40
CA GLU A 260 -33.34 18.20 -12.87
C GLU A 260 -34.48 17.19 -12.99
N LEU A 261 -34.24 16.02 -13.60
CA LEU A 261 -35.24 14.95 -13.69
C LEU A 261 -35.67 14.46 -12.29
N LYS A 262 -34.73 14.34 -11.35
CA LYS A 262 -35.03 13.98 -9.97
C LYS A 262 -35.93 15.02 -9.30
N ARG A 263 -35.62 16.31 -9.45
CA ARG A 263 -36.45 17.42 -8.94
C ARG A 263 -37.87 17.38 -9.53
N GLN A 264 -38.00 17.16 -10.83
CA GLN A 264 -39.31 17.04 -11.49
C GLN A 264 -40.12 15.87 -10.91
N ARG A 265 -39.50 14.69 -10.74
CA ARG A 265 -40.15 13.51 -10.14
C ARG A 265 -40.55 13.75 -8.68
N GLU A 266 -39.69 14.38 -7.88
CA GLU A 266 -39.98 14.72 -6.50
C GLU A 266 -41.18 15.69 -6.41
N GLU A 267 -41.26 16.66 -7.32
CA GLU A 267 -42.38 17.59 -7.38
C GLU A 267 -43.68 16.92 -7.83
N GLU A 268 -43.64 16.05 -8.85
CA GLU A 268 -44.79 15.24 -9.27
C GLU A 268 -45.28 14.32 -8.13
N GLN A 269 -44.35 13.64 -7.44
CA GLN A 269 -44.69 12.81 -6.28
C GLN A 269 -45.29 13.62 -5.14
N ARG A 270 -44.79 14.83 -4.88
CA ARG A 270 -45.36 15.74 -3.88
C ARG A 270 -46.80 16.09 -4.24
N ARG A 271 -47.05 16.53 -5.47
CA ARG A 271 -48.40 16.88 -5.96
C ARG A 271 -49.35 15.67 -5.92
N ALA A 272 -48.86 14.48 -6.25
CA ALA A 272 -49.65 13.25 -6.18
C ALA A 272 -49.99 12.87 -4.73
N ARG A 273 -49.04 13.02 -3.80
CA ARG A 273 -49.27 12.81 -2.36
C ARG A 273 -50.30 13.78 -1.81
N GLU A 274 -50.20 15.06 -2.13
CA GLU A 274 -51.16 16.10 -1.71
C GLU A 274 -52.59 15.75 -2.18
N LYS A 275 -52.75 15.36 -3.46
CA LYS A 275 -54.05 14.92 -3.99
C LYS A 275 -54.55 13.64 -3.32
N ALA A 276 -53.67 12.68 -3.06
CA ALA A 276 -54.03 11.43 -2.39
C ALA A 276 -54.46 11.68 -0.94
N THR A 277 -53.80 12.59 -0.23
CA THR A 277 -54.20 12.99 1.13
C THR A 277 -55.57 13.64 1.13
N GLU A 278 -55.84 14.56 0.20
CA GLU A 278 -57.15 15.21 0.08
C GLU A 278 -58.27 14.21 -0.23
N GLN A 279 -58.03 13.29 -1.18
CA GLN A 279 -58.99 12.22 -1.49
C GLN A 279 -59.20 11.25 -0.32
N ALA A 280 -58.15 10.93 0.43
CA ALA A 280 -58.25 10.08 1.61
C ALA A 280 -59.05 10.76 2.74
N GLU A 281 -58.90 12.06 2.93
CA GLU A 281 -59.71 12.83 3.88
C GLU A 281 -61.20 12.82 3.51
N ILE A 282 -61.52 13.01 2.21
CA ILE A 282 -62.90 12.94 1.72
C ILE A 282 -63.50 11.55 2.00
N ARG A 283 -62.81 10.48 1.59
CA ARG A 283 -63.26 9.10 1.83
C ARG A 283 -63.40 8.78 3.32
N ARG A 284 -62.50 9.30 4.15
CA ARG A 284 -62.57 9.11 5.61
C ARG A 284 -63.83 9.74 6.18
N ARG A 285 -64.19 10.97 5.75
CA ARG A 285 -65.42 11.64 6.17
C ARG A 285 -66.67 10.87 5.75
N GLU A 286 -66.72 10.39 4.50
CA GLU A 286 -67.83 9.57 4.00
C GLU A 286 -67.98 8.25 4.76
N ALA A 287 -66.88 7.54 4.99
CA ALA A 287 -66.87 6.29 5.75
C ALA A 287 -67.22 6.49 7.23
N GLU A 288 -66.92 7.65 7.81
CA GLU A 288 -67.31 7.99 9.18
C GLU A 288 -68.81 8.22 9.31
N VAL A 289 -69.41 8.93 8.35
CA VAL A 289 -70.88 9.10 8.28
C VAL A 289 -71.59 7.77 8.09
N ALA A 290 -71.10 6.90 7.20
CA ALA A 290 -71.66 5.56 6.98
C ALA A 290 -71.60 4.69 8.25
N ARG A 291 -70.45 4.68 8.94
CA ARG A 291 -70.26 3.95 10.20
C ARG A 291 -71.20 4.44 11.30
N GLN A 292 -71.45 5.74 11.39
CA GLN A 292 -72.37 6.30 12.39
C GLN A 292 -73.82 5.84 12.15
N LEU A 293 -74.25 5.75 10.88
CA LEU A 293 -75.59 5.27 10.52
C LEU A 293 -75.76 3.78 10.81
N GLU A 294 -74.76 2.97 10.45
CA GLU A 294 -74.77 1.52 10.67
C GLU A 294 -74.72 1.18 12.17
N ALA A 295 -73.87 1.85 12.94
CA ALA A 295 -73.81 1.70 14.40
C ALA A 295 -75.15 2.05 15.08
N LYS A 296 -75.89 3.03 14.55
CA LYS A 296 -77.22 3.40 15.07
C LYS A 296 -78.27 2.33 14.77
N ALA A 297 -78.24 1.73 13.58
CA ALA A 297 -79.14 0.65 13.20
C ALA A 297 -78.85 -0.66 13.97
N GLU A 298 -77.57 -0.97 14.18
CA GLU A 298 -77.13 -2.15 14.93
C GLU A 298 -77.56 -2.08 16.39
N ARG A 299 -77.38 -0.92 17.05
CA ARG A 299 -77.84 -0.70 18.43
C ARG A 299 -79.33 -0.94 18.60
N HIS A 300 -80.15 -0.50 17.64
CA HIS A 300 -81.60 -0.69 17.68
C HIS A 300 -82.01 -2.16 17.45
N ARG A 301 -81.25 -2.92 16.66
CA ARG A 301 -81.47 -4.38 16.52
C ARG A 301 -81.10 -5.12 17.80
N GLN A 302 -79.92 -4.86 18.35
CA GLN A 302 -79.43 -5.49 19.58
C GLN A 302 -80.34 -5.21 20.78
N GLN A 303 -80.90 -4.01 20.89
CA GLN A 303 -81.81 -3.65 21.98
C GLN A 303 -83.12 -4.47 21.96
N LYS A 304 -83.65 -4.80 20.77
CA LYS A 304 -84.85 -5.64 20.63
C LYS A 304 -84.60 -7.12 20.94
N THR A 305 -83.43 -7.65 20.57
CA THR A 305 -83.05 -9.04 20.89
C THR A 305 -82.80 -9.21 22.40
N TRP A 306 -82.15 -8.21 23.01
CA TRP A 306 -81.82 -8.21 24.44
C TRP A 306 -83.06 -8.22 25.35
N GLU A 307 -84.11 -7.47 25.00
CA GLU A 307 -85.38 -7.45 25.76
C GLU A 307 -86.15 -8.78 25.70
N GLN A 308 -86.04 -9.52 24.60
CA GLN A 308 -86.68 -10.83 24.43
C GLN A 308 -85.96 -11.96 25.17
N GLU A 309 -84.62 -11.95 25.17
CA GLU A 309 -83.81 -12.95 25.87
C GLU A 309 -83.89 -12.80 27.41
N ARG A 310 -83.97 -11.56 27.93
CA ARG A 310 -84.14 -11.31 29.37
C ARG A 310 -85.43 -11.90 29.94
N GLN A 311 -86.51 -11.98 29.15
CA GLN A 311 -87.81 -12.52 29.60
C GLN A 311 -87.82 -14.06 29.73
N GLN A 312 -86.82 -14.76 29.20
CA GLN A 312 -86.73 -16.23 29.23
C GLN A 312 -85.84 -16.76 30.36
N LEU A 313 -85.25 -15.88 31.19
CA LEU A 313 -84.36 -16.28 32.29
C LEU A 313 -85.15 -16.77 33.51
N ASP A 314 -84.83 -17.96 34.00
CA ASP A 314 -85.32 -18.46 35.29
C ASP A 314 -84.48 -17.88 36.44
N LEU A 315 -84.96 -16.78 37.01
CA LEU A 315 -84.29 -16.09 38.12
C LEU A 315 -84.22 -16.94 39.40
N HIS A 316 -85.15 -17.89 39.60
CA HIS A 316 -85.18 -18.73 40.79
C HIS A 316 -84.08 -19.79 40.75
N GLU A 317 -83.92 -20.43 39.60
CA GLU A 317 -82.85 -21.42 39.38
C GLU A 317 -81.46 -20.77 39.46
N MET A 318 -81.29 -19.58 38.87
CA MET A 318 -80.05 -18.80 38.98
C MET A 318 -79.70 -18.46 40.43
N ARG A 319 -80.68 -18.06 41.26
CA ARG A 319 -80.46 -17.77 42.68
C ARG A 319 -80.03 -19.02 43.47
N HIS A 320 -80.69 -20.15 43.24
CA HIS A 320 -80.36 -21.40 43.93
C HIS A 320 -78.94 -21.86 43.57
N LEU A 321 -78.61 -21.82 42.27
CA LEU A 321 -77.28 -22.14 41.77
C LEU A 321 -76.21 -21.21 42.37
N ALA A 322 -76.50 -19.91 42.50
CA ALA A 322 -75.59 -18.96 43.13
C ALA A 322 -75.27 -19.32 44.59
N MET A 323 -76.29 -19.64 45.38
CA MET A 323 -76.10 -20.05 46.78
C MET A 323 -75.28 -21.35 46.90
N GLU A 324 -75.55 -22.34 46.04
CA GLU A 324 -74.81 -23.60 46.03
C GLU A 324 -73.33 -23.41 45.64
N LEU A 325 -73.06 -22.61 44.60
CA LEU A 325 -71.71 -22.34 44.13
C LEU A 325 -70.89 -21.59 45.19
N PHE A 326 -71.49 -20.58 45.82
CA PHE A 326 -70.85 -19.84 46.92
C PHE A 326 -70.48 -20.75 48.08
N ALA A 327 -71.42 -21.59 48.54
CA ALA A 327 -71.17 -22.55 49.61
C ALA A 327 -70.13 -23.62 49.21
N SER A 328 -70.10 -24.03 47.94
CA SER A 328 -69.11 -24.98 47.43
C SER A 328 -67.69 -24.40 47.45
N CYS A 329 -67.51 -23.16 47.00
CA CYS A 329 -66.23 -22.46 47.05
C CYS A 329 -65.71 -22.33 48.50
N GLN A 330 -66.57 -21.94 49.45
CA GLN A 330 -66.19 -21.86 50.87
C GLN A 330 -65.75 -23.22 51.45
N ARG A 331 -66.42 -24.32 51.09
CA ARG A 331 -66.02 -25.66 51.53
C ARG A 331 -64.67 -26.10 50.97
N ILE A 332 -64.37 -25.76 49.72
CA ILE A 332 -63.09 -26.12 49.08
C ILE A 332 -61.95 -25.32 49.74
N HIS A 333 -62.15 -24.02 49.96
CA HIS A 333 -61.21 -23.17 50.68
C HIS A 333 -60.93 -23.71 52.10
N ALA A 334 -61.96 -24.08 52.87
CA ALA A 334 -61.76 -24.63 54.22
C ALA A 334 -61.00 -25.98 54.25
N ARG A 335 -61.00 -26.74 53.16
CA ARG A 335 -60.34 -28.05 53.05
C ARG A 335 -58.91 -27.97 52.53
N SER A 336 -58.56 -26.95 51.75
CA SER A 336 -57.24 -26.81 51.13
C SER A 336 -56.09 -26.68 52.14
N GLY A 337 -56.39 -26.27 53.38
CA GLY A 337 -55.43 -26.19 54.49
C GLY A 337 -55.16 -27.49 55.25
N LYS A 338 -55.92 -28.59 55.05
CA LYS A 338 -55.83 -29.81 55.89
C LYS A 338 -55.53 -31.13 55.16
N VAL A 339 -55.40 -31.11 53.83
CA VAL A 339 -55.14 -32.32 53.02
C VAL A 339 -53.75 -32.24 52.40
N ALA A 340 -52.90 -33.23 52.68
CA ALA A 340 -51.68 -33.46 51.90
C ALA A 340 -52.10 -33.77 50.46
N THR A 341 -51.79 -32.88 49.53
CA THR A 341 -52.23 -32.93 48.14
C THR A 341 -51.79 -34.26 47.51
N SER A 342 -52.78 -35.07 47.11
CA SER A 342 -52.55 -36.32 46.40
C SER A 342 -51.85 -36.03 45.07
N THR A 343 -50.69 -36.66 44.84
CA THR A 343 -49.89 -36.61 43.60
C THR A 343 -50.59 -37.21 42.36
N ARG A 344 -51.89 -37.54 42.46
CA ARG A 344 -52.70 -38.06 41.34
C ARG A 344 -53.31 -37.01 40.43
N PHE A 345 -53.17 -35.72 40.74
CA PHE A 345 -53.66 -34.63 39.88
C PHE A 345 -52.49 -33.71 39.48
N CYS A 346 -51.59 -34.23 38.63
CA CYS A 346 -50.60 -33.41 37.90
C CYS A 346 -51.10 -33.18 36.47
N LEU A 347 -51.01 -31.94 35.96
CA LEU A 347 -51.23 -31.65 34.55
C LEU A 347 -50.05 -32.19 33.72
N PRO A 348 -50.26 -33.15 32.78
CA PRO A 348 -49.15 -33.80 32.06
C PRO A 348 -48.28 -32.85 31.23
N MET A 349 -48.87 -31.77 30.70
CA MET A 349 -48.16 -30.78 29.87
C MET A 349 -47.26 -29.84 30.68
N ALA A 350 -47.59 -29.54 31.94
CA ALA A 350 -46.75 -28.72 32.79
C ALA A 350 -45.42 -29.44 33.10
N ARG A 351 -45.47 -30.75 33.40
CA ARG A 351 -44.31 -31.53 33.86
C ARG A 351 -43.12 -31.54 32.88
N HIS A 352 -43.38 -31.72 31.58
CA HIS A 352 -42.31 -31.85 30.56
C HIS A 352 -41.63 -30.51 30.22
N ASN A 353 -42.39 -29.41 30.23
CA ASN A 353 -41.84 -28.08 29.91
C ASN A 353 -41.14 -27.45 31.12
N LEU A 354 -41.63 -27.70 32.33
CA LEU A 354 -41.09 -27.11 33.55
C LEU A 354 -39.65 -27.59 33.86
N GLU A 355 -39.36 -28.89 33.73
CA GLU A 355 -38.02 -29.42 33.98
C GLU A 355 -36.99 -28.83 33.00
N ARG A 356 -37.39 -28.69 31.74
CA ARG A 356 -36.59 -28.06 30.68
C ARG A 356 -36.35 -26.58 30.97
N ASP A 357 -37.38 -25.86 31.40
CA ASP A 357 -37.29 -24.41 31.56
C ASP A 357 -36.61 -24.01 32.88
N ILE A 358 -36.68 -24.83 33.95
CA ILE A 358 -35.82 -24.74 35.14
C ILE A 358 -34.34 -24.86 34.75
N HIS A 359 -33.98 -25.87 33.94
CA HIS A 359 -32.59 -26.05 33.46
C HIS A 359 -32.11 -24.89 32.59
N LYS A 360 -32.98 -24.32 31.75
CA LYS A 360 -32.62 -23.20 30.86
C LYS A 360 -32.37 -21.88 31.58
N MET A 361 -32.92 -21.72 32.78
CA MET A 361 -32.78 -20.52 33.61
C MET A 361 -31.70 -20.67 34.70
N ASP A 362 -30.97 -21.80 34.71
CA ASP A 362 -29.85 -22.08 35.61
C ASP A 362 -30.24 -22.03 37.10
N LEU A 363 -31.46 -22.47 37.43
CA LEU A 363 -31.95 -22.53 38.80
C LEU A 363 -31.51 -23.85 39.46
N GLU A 364 -30.56 -23.77 40.42
CA GLU A 364 -30.03 -24.93 41.15
C GLU A 364 -31.08 -25.61 42.06
N ALA A 365 -32.07 -24.84 42.55
CA ALA A 365 -33.16 -25.32 43.39
C ALA A 365 -34.44 -24.50 43.14
N ILE A 366 -35.59 -25.03 43.60
CA ILE A 366 -36.88 -24.34 43.45
C ILE A 366 -36.98 -23.19 44.46
N PRO A 367 -37.39 -21.98 44.04
CA PRO A 367 -37.40 -20.81 44.92
C PRO A 367 -38.39 -20.95 46.07
N THR A 368 -38.00 -20.47 47.26
CA THR A 368 -38.83 -20.53 48.47
C THR A 368 -40.20 -19.89 48.27
N ALA A 369 -40.29 -18.77 47.56
CA ALA A 369 -41.55 -18.09 47.25
C ALA A 369 -42.57 -18.97 46.51
N VAL A 370 -42.08 -19.94 45.72
CA VAL A 370 -42.93 -20.88 44.98
C VAL A 370 -43.42 -22.01 45.86
N GLU A 371 -42.64 -22.40 46.87
CA GLU A 371 -43.03 -23.38 47.88
C GLU A 371 -43.95 -22.78 48.96
N THR A 372 -43.92 -21.44 49.15
CA THR A 372 -44.81 -20.74 50.08
C THR A 372 -46.26 -20.87 49.65
N ARG A 373 -47.11 -21.39 50.55
CA ARG A 373 -48.55 -21.46 50.34
C ARG A 373 -49.20 -20.09 50.56
N THR A 374 -50.07 -19.70 49.65
CA THR A 374 -50.87 -18.47 49.71
C THR A 374 -52.34 -18.79 49.97
N GLU A 375 -53.11 -17.81 50.45
CA GLU A 375 -54.51 -18.00 50.85
C GLU A 375 -55.38 -18.55 49.70
N TYR A 376 -55.08 -18.10 48.48
CA TYR A 376 -55.88 -18.34 47.29
C TYR A 376 -55.38 -19.48 46.38
N ASP A 377 -54.37 -20.25 46.79
CA ASP A 377 -53.79 -21.34 45.99
C ASP A 377 -54.80 -22.41 45.52
N TRP A 378 -55.84 -22.65 46.32
CA TRP A 378 -56.87 -23.66 46.06
C TRP A 378 -57.67 -23.41 44.78
N MET A 379 -57.65 -22.18 44.26
CA MET A 379 -58.49 -21.74 43.15
C MET A 379 -58.11 -22.37 41.81
N PHE A 380 -56.85 -22.78 41.65
CA PHE A 380 -56.36 -23.43 40.42
C PHE A 380 -56.57 -24.95 40.40
N GLY A 381 -57.09 -25.54 41.49
CA GLY A 381 -57.41 -26.98 41.55
C GLY A 381 -56.22 -27.94 41.46
N VAL A 382 -55.00 -27.42 41.53
CA VAL A 382 -53.71 -28.14 41.40
C VAL A 382 -52.81 -27.84 42.60
N PRO A 383 -51.72 -28.59 42.82
CA PRO A 383 -50.73 -28.21 43.83
C PRO A 383 -50.18 -26.80 43.60
N SER A 384 -50.07 -26.00 44.67
CA SER A 384 -49.65 -24.59 44.63
C SER A 384 -48.35 -24.37 43.84
N ARG A 385 -47.36 -25.22 44.10
CA ARG A 385 -46.06 -25.21 43.42
C ARG A 385 -46.18 -25.29 41.89
N GLU A 386 -47.13 -26.06 41.35
CA GLU A 386 -47.19 -26.30 39.91
C GLU A 386 -47.59 -25.03 39.14
N TRP A 387 -48.71 -24.40 39.53
CA TRP A 387 -49.17 -23.19 38.84
C TRP A 387 -48.23 -22.01 39.06
N LYS A 388 -47.63 -21.90 40.26
CA LYS A 388 -46.63 -20.86 40.60
C LYS A 388 -45.36 -21.00 39.77
N LEU A 389 -44.85 -22.21 39.55
CA LEU A 389 -43.68 -22.42 38.70
C LEU A 389 -43.96 -22.07 37.24
N VAL A 390 -45.14 -22.41 36.70
CA VAL A 390 -45.50 -22.04 35.32
C VAL A 390 -45.66 -20.54 35.18
N ALA A 391 -46.34 -19.87 36.14
CA ALA A 391 -46.45 -18.42 36.16
C ALA A 391 -45.07 -17.76 36.23
N LEU A 392 -44.17 -18.25 37.10
CA LEU A 392 -42.83 -17.71 37.27
C LEU A 392 -41.97 -17.90 36.01
N LEU A 393 -41.83 -19.12 35.49
CA LEU A 393 -40.86 -19.38 34.41
C LEU A 393 -41.39 -19.00 33.03
N GLY A 394 -42.70 -19.06 32.85
CA GLY A 394 -43.34 -18.74 31.57
C GLY A 394 -43.57 -17.26 31.35
N VAL A 395 -43.68 -16.48 32.43
CA VAL A 395 -44.18 -15.10 32.36
C VAL A 395 -43.39 -14.16 33.27
N VAL A 396 -43.25 -14.57 34.54
CA VAL A 396 -42.42 -13.97 35.60
C VAL A 396 -41.03 -13.51 35.17
N TYR A 397 -40.25 -14.54 34.89
CA TYR A 397 -38.80 -14.61 34.92
C TYR A 397 -38.35 -15.32 33.65
N THR A 398 -38.65 -14.71 32.51
CA THR A 398 -38.26 -15.17 31.18
C THR A 398 -36.93 -14.52 30.78
N ARG A 399 -36.28 -15.02 29.74
CA ARG A 399 -35.02 -14.41 29.23
C ARG A 399 -35.22 -12.94 28.86
N GLU A 400 -36.40 -12.61 28.37
CA GLU A 400 -36.77 -11.25 27.97
C GLU A 400 -37.05 -10.36 29.18
N SER A 401 -37.75 -10.87 30.21
CA SER A 401 -38.05 -10.08 31.40
C SER A 401 -36.80 -9.81 32.25
N ILE A 402 -35.84 -10.74 32.33
CA ILE A 402 -34.60 -10.60 33.13
C ILE A 402 -33.73 -9.41 32.68
N GLN A 403 -33.77 -9.05 31.40
CA GLN A 403 -32.82 -8.09 30.81
C GLN A 403 -33.27 -6.62 30.90
N SER A 404 -34.52 -6.33 31.28
CA SER A 404 -35.04 -4.96 31.31
C SER A 404 -36.26 -4.78 32.21
N ARG A 405 -36.69 -3.54 32.46
CA ARG A 405 -37.97 -3.26 33.12
C ARG A 405 -39.10 -3.85 32.30
N TYR A 406 -39.87 -4.76 32.89
CA TYR A 406 -40.96 -5.43 32.19
C TYR A 406 -42.31 -4.95 32.72
N TRP A 407 -43.22 -4.71 31.78
CA TRP A 407 -44.60 -4.34 32.06
C TRP A 407 -45.48 -5.50 31.65
N ILE A 408 -46.23 -6.04 32.59
CA ILE A 408 -47.18 -7.10 32.31
C ILE A 408 -48.47 -6.91 33.08
N SER A 409 -49.60 -7.10 32.43
CA SER A 409 -50.90 -7.13 33.09
C SER A 409 -51.09 -8.44 33.87
N ILE A 410 -51.72 -8.41 35.05
CA ILE A 410 -52.04 -9.64 35.82
C ILE A 410 -52.84 -10.63 34.95
N GLN A 411 -53.69 -10.14 34.06
CA GLN A 411 -54.48 -10.92 33.12
C GLN A 411 -53.65 -11.67 32.07
N ALA A 412 -52.43 -11.20 31.77
CA ALA A 412 -51.55 -11.92 30.86
C ALA A 412 -50.95 -13.17 31.51
N ILE A 413 -50.65 -13.10 32.81
CA ILE A 413 -50.24 -14.27 33.60
C ILE A 413 -51.39 -15.28 33.65
N GLU A 414 -52.61 -14.83 33.94
CA GLU A 414 -53.80 -15.68 33.96
C GLU A 414 -54.05 -16.36 32.61
N ARG A 415 -53.97 -15.60 31.50
CA ARG A 415 -54.13 -16.14 30.15
C ARG A 415 -53.09 -17.22 29.83
N TYR A 416 -51.84 -16.96 30.18
CA TYR A 416 -50.76 -17.92 29.96
C TYR A 416 -50.96 -19.19 30.78
N LEU A 417 -51.41 -19.07 32.03
CA LEU A 417 -51.81 -20.24 32.81
C LEU A 417 -52.94 -21.01 32.11
N GLY A 418 -53.93 -20.33 31.55
CA GLY A 418 -54.97 -20.93 30.71
C GLY A 418 -54.42 -21.73 29.52
N GLU A 419 -53.42 -21.20 28.81
CA GLU A 419 -52.75 -21.89 27.68
C GLU A 419 -52.05 -23.19 28.11
N PHE A 420 -51.58 -23.26 29.36
CA PHE A 420 -50.98 -24.47 29.95
C PHE A 420 -52.01 -25.45 30.53
N GLY A 421 -53.30 -25.20 30.28
CA GLY A 421 -54.40 -26.06 30.69
C GLY A 421 -54.82 -25.87 32.15
N TYR A 422 -54.32 -24.83 32.83
CA TYR A 422 -54.87 -24.45 34.14
C TYR A 422 -56.29 -23.92 33.94
N GLN A 423 -57.21 -24.37 34.79
CA GLN A 423 -58.59 -23.88 34.83
C GLN A 423 -58.93 -23.60 36.30
N PRO A 424 -59.62 -22.49 36.60
CA PRO A 424 -60.17 -22.29 37.92
C PRO A 424 -61.05 -23.50 38.29
N ILE A 425 -61.14 -23.80 39.58
CA ILE A 425 -62.03 -24.87 40.03
C ILE A 425 -63.45 -24.65 39.47
N VAL A 426 -64.10 -25.75 39.10
CA VAL A 426 -65.39 -25.71 38.37
C VAL A 426 -66.43 -24.83 39.08
N ALA A 427 -66.46 -24.84 40.41
CA ALA A 427 -67.38 -24.02 41.18
C ALA A 427 -67.15 -22.51 40.99
N LEU A 428 -65.90 -22.07 40.93
CA LEU A 428 -65.54 -20.66 40.71
C LEU A 428 -65.83 -20.24 39.27
N GLN A 429 -65.50 -21.08 38.30
CA GLN A 429 -65.76 -20.83 36.89
C GLN A 429 -67.26 -20.71 36.61
N ARG A 430 -68.08 -21.61 37.18
CA ARG A 430 -69.54 -21.54 37.05
C ARG A 430 -70.12 -20.32 37.76
N ALA A 431 -69.53 -19.90 38.88
CA ALA A 431 -69.95 -18.68 39.57
C ALA A 431 -69.67 -17.42 38.73
N GLU A 432 -68.51 -17.34 38.09
CA GLU A 432 -68.16 -16.22 37.20
C GLU A 432 -69.04 -16.19 35.94
N GLN A 433 -69.33 -17.35 35.34
CA GLN A 433 -70.28 -17.43 34.23
C GLN A 433 -71.67 -16.93 34.63
N LEU A 434 -72.13 -17.31 35.82
CA LEU A 434 -73.42 -16.88 36.35
C LEU A 434 -73.44 -15.37 36.64
N LEU A 435 -72.35 -14.81 37.19
CA LEU A 435 -72.15 -13.36 37.38
C LEU A 435 -72.15 -12.59 36.06
N ASN A 436 -71.42 -13.07 35.05
CA ASN A 436 -71.35 -12.43 33.74
C ASN A 436 -72.72 -12.43 33.07
N THR A 437 -73.46 -13.53 33.19
CA THR A 437 -74.85 -13.62 32.74
C THR A 437 -75.74 -12.61 33.49
N ALA A 438 -75.63 -12.55 34.82
CA ALA A 438 -76.39 -11.61 35.64
C ALA A 438 -76.07 -10.12 35.32
N ARG A 439 -74.80 -9.80 35.04
CA ARG A 439 -74.36 -8.45 34.61
C ARG A 439 -74.87 -8.11 33.21
N TYR A 440 -74.75 -9.04 32.26
CA TYR A 440 -75.20 -8.85 30.89
C TYR A 440 -76.70 -8.50 30.83
N TYR A 441 -77.51 -9.18 31.65
CA TYR A 441 -78.94 -8.92 31.75
C TYR A 441 -79.33 -7.89 32.83
N HIS A 442 -78.35 -7.25 33.48
CA HIS A 442 -78.53 -6.20 34.49
C HIS A 442 -79.37 -6.61 35.72
N ILE A 443 -79.42 -7.91 36.03
CA ILE A 443 -80.18 -8.47 37.17
C ILE A 443 -79.30 -8.69 38.42
N LEU A 444 -78.00 -8.43 38.32
CA LEU A 444 -77.05 -8.62 39.42
C LEU A 444 -77.41 -7.80 40.67
N ALA A 445 -77.82 -6.54 40.50
CA ALA A 445 -78.19 -5.65 41.60
C ALA A 445 -79.56 -5.98 42.21
N GLU A 446 -80.32 -6.90 41.59
CA GLU A 446 -81.70 -7.22 41.97
C GLU A 446 -81.79 -8.44 42.90
N ASP A 447 -80.77 -9.32 42.97
CA ASP A 447 -80.75 -10.49 43.87
C ASP A 447 -79.47 -10.58 44.75
N PRO A 448 -79.60 -10.54 46.09
CA PRO A 448 -78.46 -10.61 47.00
C PRO A 448 -77.60 -11.88 46.89
N ALA A 449 -78.17 -13.02 46.47
CA ALA A 449 -77.40 -14.26 46.32
C ALA A 449 -76.47 -14.21 45.09
N LEU A 450 -76.91 -13.53 44.02
CA LEU A 450 -76.05 -13.26 42.86
C LEU A 450 -74.97 -12.23 43.22
N MET A 451 -75.30 -11.19 43.98
CA MET A 451 -74.32 -10.24 44.50
C MET A 451 -73.27 -10.92 45.40
N ALA A 452 -73.68 -11.89 46.21
CA ALA A 452 -72.76 -12.61 47.09
C ALA A 452 -71.64 -13.32 46.31
N LEU A 453 -71.88 -13.73 45.05
CA LEU A 453 -70.83 -14.28 44.21
C LEU A 453 -69.73 -13.27 43.87
N GLU A 454 -70.00 -11.96 43.89
CA GLU A 454 -68.96 -10.93 43.67
C GLU A 454 -67.92 -10.89 44.79
N LEU A 455 -68.27 -11.42 45.97
CA LEU A 455 -67.36 -11.53 47.11
C LEU A 455 -66.42 -12.73 47.03
N LEU A 456 -66.61 -13.63 46.06
CA LEU A 456 -65.67 -14.72 45.84
C LEU A 456 -64.36 -14.16 45.25
N PRO A 457 -63.20 -14.64 45.72
CA PRO A 457 -61.92 -14.22 45.15
C PRO A 457 -61.86 -14.63 43.67
N ARG A 458 -61.09 -13.89 42.88
CA ARG A 458 -60.83 -14.18 41.46
C ARG A 458 -59.42 -14.74 41.29
N PRO A 459 -59.15 -15.54 40.25
CA PRO A 459 -57.81 -16.11 40.05
C PRO A 459 -56.72 -15.03 39.92
N LEU A 460 -57.09 -13.84 39.44
CA LEU A 460 -56.23 -12.65 39.46
C LEU A 460 -55.77 -12.26 40.87
N ASP A 461 -56.62 -12.41 41.89
CA ASP A 461 -56.26 -12.12 43.28
C ASP A 461 -55.18 -13.09 43.78
N ALA A 462 -55.30 -14.38 43.42
CA ALA A 462 -54.28 -15.39 43.73
C ALA A 462 -52.94 -15.11 43.04
N ILE A 463 -52.99 -14.67 41.78
CA ILE A 463 -51.79 -14.27 41.02
C ILE A 463 -51.16 -13.03 41.64
N ALA A 464 -51.96 -12.04 42.02
CA ALA A 464 -51.49 -10.82 42.67
C ALA A 464 -50.77 -11.12 43.99
N GLU A 465 -51.35 -11.99 44.82
CA GLU A 465 -50.75 -12.44 46.08
C GLU A 465 -49.41 -13.17 45.84
N PHE A 466 -49.36 -14.09 44.86
CA PHE A 466 -48.12 -14.77 44.50
C PHE A 466 -47.04 -13.80 43.97
N VAL A 467 -47.40 -12.83 43.14
CA VAL A 467 -46.45 -11.81 42.68
C VAL A 467 -45.93 -10.97 43.85
N GLY A 468 -46.78 -10.66 44.84
CA GLY A 468 -46.35 -10.05 46.10
C GLY A 468 -45.32 -10.91 46.85
N GLU A 469 -45.52 -12.23 46.90
CA GLU A 469 -44.53 -13.16 47.50
C GLU A 469 -43.19 -13.13 46.75
N LEU A 470 -43.19 -13.04 45.42
CA LEU A 470 -41.94 -12.90 44.66
C LEU A 470 -41.16 -11.63 45.05
N ASP A 471 -41.85 -10.53 45.35
CA ASP A 471 -41.21 -9.30 45.86
C ASP A 471 -40.70 -9.47 47.29
N ASN A 472 -41.51 -10.10 48.17
CA ASN A 472 -41.14 -10.39 49.56
C ASN A 472 -39.86 -11.23 49.68
N PHE A 473 -39.69 -12.23 48.81
CA PHE A 473 -38.48 -13.07 48.74
C PHE A 473 -37.35 -12.45 47.88
N ASN A 474 -37.45 -11.15 47.55
CA ASN A 474 -36.45 -10.40 46.79
C ASN A 474 -36.15 -10.99 45.40
N MET A 475 -37.12 -11.68 44.80
CA MET A 475 -36.99 -12.24 43.45
C MET A 475 -37.29 -11.22 42.37
N ILE A 476 -38.19 -10.29 42.66
CA ILE A 476 -38.50 -9.12 41.84
C ILE A 476 -38.47 -7.86 42.72
N HIS A 477 -38.53 -6.70 42.08
CA HIS A 477 -38.85 -5.42 42.72
C HIS A 477 -40.09 -4.83 42.06
N LEU A 478 -41.21 -4.82 42.77
CA LEU A 478 -42.47 -4.24 42.31
C LEU A 478 -42.38 -2.71 42.28
N LEU A 479 -42.89 -2.12 41.20
CA LEU A 479 -42.96 -0.68 41.00
C LEU A 479 -44.43 -0.22 41.08
N ALA A 480 -44.65 1.02 41.52
CA ALA A 480 -45.98 1.62 41.50
C ALA A 480 -46.49 1.72 40.05
N ALA A 481 -47.59 1.04 39.76
CA ALA A 481 -48.25 0.99 38.46
C ALA A 481 -49.78 1.17 38.61
N LYS A 482 -50.50 1.24 37.49
CA LYS A 482 -51.97 1.35 37.49
C LYS A 482 -52.60 0.05 38.01
N LEU A 483 -53.86 0.10 38.47
CA LEU A 483 -54.54 -0.93 39.28
C LEU A 483 -54.57 -2.37 38.71
N ASP A 484 -54.21 -2.56 37.44
CA ASP A 484 -54.27 -3.80 36.65
C ASP A 484 -52.96 -4.16 35.92
N GLU A 485 -51.94 -3.31 36.04
CA GLU A 485 -50.62 -3.52 35.44
C GLU A 485 -49.58 -3.78 36.52
N LEU A 486 -48.80 -4.85 36.37
CA LEU A 486 -47.62 -5.11 37.16
C LEU A 486 -46.39 -4.60 36.41
N ALA A 487 -45.73 -3.60 36.98
CA ALA A 487 -44.40 -3.20 36.57
C ALA A 487 -43.40 -3.71 37.59
N PHE A 488 -42.40 -4.48 37.15
CA PHE A 488 -41.38 -4.99 38.06
C PHE A 488 -40.00 -5.04 37.41
N ILE A 489 -39.00 -5.16 38.28
CA ILE A 489 -37.61 -5.39 37.89
C ILE A 489 -37.19 -6.75 38.46
N PRO A 490 -36.98 -7.79 37.64
CA PRO A 490 -36.49 -9.07 38.14
C PRO A 490 -35.08 -8.94 38.71
N LYS A 491 -34.80 -9.71 39.76
CA LYS A 491 -33.49 -9.79 40.39
C LYS A 491 -32.77 -11.07 39.97
N PRO A 492 -31.45 -11.08 39.82
CA PRO A 492 -30.72 -12.28 39.43
C PRO A 492 -30.89 -13.40 40.47
N ALA A 493 -30.97 -14.66 40.02
CA ALA A 493 -31.33 -15.81 40.86
C ALA A 493 -30.45 -15.98 42.11
N ASN A 494 -29.17 -15.60 42.01
CA ASN A 494 -28.21 -15.62 43.14
C ASN A 494 -28.51 -14.61 44.26
N SER A 495 -29.48 -13.72 44.08
CA SER A 495 -29.86 -12.69 45.07
C SER A 495 -31.20 -12.95 45.76
N TRP A 496 -31.85 -14.07 45.44
CA TRP A 496 -33.13 -14.49 46.03
C TRP A 496 -32.94 -14.92 47.49
N ARG A 497 -33.94 -14.66 48.33
CA ARG A 497 -33.92 -14.98 49.78
C ARG A 497 -34.51 -16.35 50.10
#